data_AF-A0A0R1TGU2-F1
#
_entry.id   AF-A0A0R1TGU2-F1
#
_cell.length_a   1.000
_cell.length_b   1.000
_cell.length_c   1.000
_cell.angle_alpha   90.00
_cell.angle_beta   90.00
_cell.angle_gamma   90.00
#
_symmetry.space_group_name_H-M   'P 1'
#
loop_
_entity.id
_entity.type
_entity.pdbx_description
1 polymer ?
#
loop_
_entity_poly.entity_id
_entity_poly.type
_entity_poly.pdbx_seq_one_letter_code
_entity_poly.pdbx_strand_id
1 'polypeptide(L)'
;MVGFSLALGSSWSDSLASALSGLVAGLVFQLIGSKIHTGFLLTIMGSAAIALTANVLYALGLGQHRSLIILGALMVLVPGAFFVNSVREFSQNNFSTGLSLLMSALLTCFSISVGIAATIALLPFAEQMTTPFSNVTHTWWEGLVKVIMAGVGTIAFSLLYHVPKRYFGDLGILGALSWFLYLFINQMTEIEAMAVLFPALFVAFFSRVLAAKRKSPMTIFLSTSIFPLIPGLGFYRAIYFLITGMDNLALTYMRSCFITAFTIAIAISIVQQIPLDYFTKQRMK
;
A
#
# COMPACT_ATOMS: atom_id res chain seq x y z
N MET A 1 0.12 -7.52 -8.64
CA MET A 1 -0.68 -6.55 -9.41
C MET A 1 -2.14 -6.99 -9.49
N VAL A 2 -2.46 -8.17 -10.06
CA VAL A 2 -3.85 -8.69 -10.17
C VAL A 2 -4.65 -8.63 -8.85
N GLY A 3 -4.12 -9.23 -7.78
CA GLY A 3 -4.81 -9.25 -6.48
C GLY A 3 -5.05 -7.86 -5.88
N PHE A 4 -4.16 -6.91 -6.15
CA PHE A 4 -4.30 -5.53 -5.68
C PHE A 4 -5.29 -4.72 -6.52
N SER A 5 -5.28 -4.88 -7.84
CA SER A 5 -6.27 -4.23 -8.70
C SER A 5 -7.69 -4.69 -8.32
N LEU A 6 -7.88 -5.98 -8.08
CA LEU A 6 -9.16 -6.51 -7.59
C LEU A 6 -9.50 -6.01 -6.18
N ALA A 7 -8.52 -5.87 -5.28
CA ALA A 7 -8.74 -5.29 -3.95
C ALA A 7 -9.21 -3.82 -4.02
N LEU A 8 -8.76 -3.07 -5.03
CA LEU A 8 -9.20 -1.70 -5.30
C LEU A 8 -10.60 -1.62 -5.92
N GLY A 9 -11.27 -2.76 -6.16
CA GLY A 9 -12.61 -2.83 -6.73
C GLY A 9 -12.65 -2.81 -8.26
N SER A 10 -11.53 -3.13 -8.93
CA SER A 10 -11.49 -3.17 -10.40
C SER A 10 -12.22 -4.39 -10.97
N SER A 11 -12.66 -4.30 -12.23
CA SER A 11 -13.15 -5.47 -12.96
C SER A 11 -12.03 -6.50 -13.20
N TRP A 12 -12.39 -7.73 -13.55
CA TRP A 12 -11.41 -8.77 -13.94
C TRP A 12 -10.59 -8.38 -15.16
N SER A 13 -11.21 -7.67 -16.13
CA SER A 13 -10.52 -7.11 -17.30
C SER A 13 -9.48 -6.04 -16.92
N ASP A 14 -9.82 -5.14 -15.99
CA ASP A 14 -8.89 -4.09 -15.53
C ASP A 14 -7.70 -4.70 -14.78
N SER A 15 -7.95 -5.77 -14.03
CA SER A 15 -6.93 -6.47 -13.27
C SER A 15 -5.89 -7.16 -14.16
N LEU A 16 -6.35 -7.80 -15.24
CA LEU A 16 -5.46 -8.36 -16.27
C LEU A 16 -4.67 -7.27 -16.99
N ALA A 17 -5.31 -6.16 -17.34
CA ALA A 17 -4.63 -5.00 -17.93
C ALA A 17 -3.54 -4.44 -17.00
N SER A 18 -3.80 -4.36 -15.69
CA SER A 18 -2.82 -3.93 -14.68
C SER A 18 -1.62 -4.88 -14.56
N ALA A 19 -1.85 -6.17 -14.79
CA ALA A 19 -0.79 -7.17 -14.75
C ALA A 19 0.12 -7.07 -15.97
N LEU A 20 -0.48 -6.84 -17.14
CA LEU A 20 0.26 -6.63 -18.39
C LEU A 20 1.10 -5.35 -18.34
N SER A 21 0.51 -4.23 -17.92
CA SER A 21 1.26 -2.97 -17.77
C SER A 21 2.40 -3.10 -16.76
N GLY A 22 2.17 -3.84 -15.68
CA GLY A 22 3.19 -4.15 -14.70
C GLY A 22 4.32 -5.06 -15.20
N LEU A 23 4.01 -6.03 -16.07
CA LEU A 23 5.01 -6.88 -16.72
C LEU A 23 5.89 -6.03 -17.65
N VAL A 24 5.28 -5.15 -18.45
CA VAL A 24 6.03 -4.22 -19.32
C VAL A 24 6.91 -3.30 -18.50
N ALA A 25 6.41 -2.77 -17.38
CA ALA A 25 7.23 -1.98 -16.46
C ALA A 25 8.43 -2.77 -15.94
N GLY A 26 8.25 -4.04 -15.57
CA GLY A 26 9.32 -4.95 -15.17
C GLY A 26 10.41 -5.10 -16.24
N LEU A 27 10.02 -5.27 -17.51
CA LEU A 27 10.96 -5.31 -18.63
C LEU A 27 11.71 -3.99 -18.81
N VAL A 28 10.99 -2.87 -18.69
CA VAL A 28 11.58 -1.52 -18.75
C VAL A 28 12.61 -1.33 -17.63
N PHE A 29 12.31 -1.77 -16.40
CA PHE A 29 13.26 -1.74 -15.29
C PHE A 29 14.52 -2.55 -15.58
N GLN A 30 14.38 -3.73 -16.20
CA GLN A 30 15.51 -4.59 -16.51
C GLN A 30 16.40 -4.00 -17.63
N LEU A 31 15.80 -3.39 -18.65
CA LEU A 31 16.53 -2.75 -19.75
C LEU A 31 17.24 -1.47 -19.31
N ILE A 32 16.53 -0.61 -18.58
CA ILE A 32 17.00 0.73 -18.18
C ILE A 32 17.91 0.67 -16.94
N GLY A 33 17.70 -0.31 -16.05
CA GLY A 33 18.54 -0.50 -14.86
C GLY A 33 20.01 -0.79 -15.17
N SER A 34 20.34 -1.19 -16.40
CA SER A 34 21.72 -1.32 -16.87
C SER A 34 22.39 0.03 -17.18
N LYS A 35 21.62 1.09 -17.43
CA LYS A 35 22.10 2.41 -17.86
C LYS A 35 21.94 3.51 -16.82
N ILE A 36 20.99 3.37 -15.88
CA ILE A 36 20.67 4.41 -14.89
C ILE A 36 20.83 3.83 -13.48
N HIS A 37 21.72 4.41 -12.69
CA HIS A 37 22.00 3.98 -11.32
C HIS A 37 21.18 4.73 -10.24
N THR A 38 20.50 5.83 -10.58
CA THR A 38 19.71 6.59 -9.61
C THR A 38 18.28 6.04 -9.50
N GLY A 39 17.89 5.64 -8.28
CA GLY A 39 16.58 5.00 -8.04
C GLY A 39 15.38 5.88 -8.39
N PHE A 40 15.50 7.21 -8.28
CA PHE A 40 14.39 8.13 -8.55
C PHE A 40 14.14 8.36 -10.03
N LEU A 41 15.18 8.40 -10.87
CA LEU A 41 15.00 8.46 -12.32
C LEU A 41 14.36 7.17 -12.81
N LEU A 42 14.78 6.05 -12.24
CA LEU A 42 14.22 4.74 -12.54
C LEU A 42 12.70 4.70 -12.21
N THR A 43 12.26 5.26 -11.08
CA THR A 43 10.84 5.33 -10.74
C THR A 43 10.05 6.32 -11.61
N ILE A 44 10.64 7.45 -12.03
CA ILE A 44 10.02 8.36 -13.02
C ILE A 44 9.78 7.61 -14.34
N MET A 45 10.80 6.93 -14.87
CA MET A 45 10.67 6.21 -16.13
C MET A 45 9.73 5.01 -16.04
N GLY A 46 9.78 4.26 -14.93
CA GLY A 46 8.90 3.12 -14.69
C GLY A 46 7.44 3.53 -14.55
N SER A 47 7.16 4.60 -13.80
CA SER A 47 5.78 5.13 -13.67
C SER A 47 5.26 5.71 -14.99
N ALA A 48 6.11 6.35 -15.79
CA ALA A 48 5.76 6.80 -17.13
C ALA A 48 5.45 5.62 -18.08
N ALA A 49 6.26 4.55 -18.04
CA ALA A 49 6.00 3.33 -18.82
C ALA A 49 4.70 2.63 -18.42
N ILE A 50 4.39 2.57 -17.12
CA ILE A 50 3.11 2.04 -16.62
C ILE A 50 1.95 2.88 -17.14
N ALA A 51 2.03 4.22 -17.03
CA ALA A 51 0.97 5.11 -17.49
C ALA A 51 0.77 4.99 -19.01
N LEU A 52 1.84 4.91 -19.80
CA LEU A 52 1.76 4.80 -21.26
C LEU A 52 1.13 3.46 -21.66
N THR A 53 1.63 2.36 -21.11
CA THR A 53 1.10 1.02 -21.41
C THR A 53 -0.35 0.85 -20.98
N ALA A 54 -0.74 1.38 -19.82
CA ALA A 54 -2.13 1.36 -19.37
C ALA A 54 -3.06 2.16 -20.31
N ASN A 55 -2.62 3.32 -20.80
CA ASN A 55 -3.41 4.09 -21.76
C ASN A 55 -3.53 3.39 -23.13
N VAL A 56 -2.47 2.73 -23.60
CA VAL A 56 -2.52 1.92 -24.83
C VAL A 56 -3.46 0.73 -24.68
N LEU A 57 -3.41 0.00 -23.56
CA LEU A 57 -4.31 -1.13 -23.30
C LEU A 57 -5.78 -0.67 -23.22
N TYR A 58 -6.03 0.48 -22.60
CA TYR A 58 -7.36 1.07 -22.58
C TYR A 58 -7.85 1.44 -23.99
N ALA A 59 -7.00 2.03 -24.83
CA ALA A 59 -7.33 2.34 -26.21
C ALA A 59 -7.63 1.09 -27.05
N LEU A 60 -7.03 -0.05 -26.72
CA LEU A 60 -7.33 -1.36 -27.31
C LEU A 60 -8.61 -2.00 -26.76
N GLY A 61 -9.33 -1.34 -25.86
CA GLY A 61 -10.56 -1.84 -25.23
C GLY A 61 -10.31 -2.84 -24.09
N LEU A 62 -9.06 -3.06 -23.68
CA LEU A 62 -8.70 -3.94 -22.57
C LEU A 62 -8.80 -3.17 -21.24
N GLY A 63 -10.03 -2.92 -20.80
CA GLY A 63 -10.35 -2.33 -19.51
C GLY A 63 -11.35 -1.18 -19.56
N GLN A 64 -12.12 -1.01 -18.49
CA GLN A 64 -13.18 -0.01 -18.37
C GLN A 64 -12.71 1.25 -17.61
N HIS A 65 -11.80 1.09 -16.64
CA HIS A 65 -11.38 2.18 -15.76
C HIS A 65 -9.87 2.40 -15.76
N ARG A 66 -9.42 3.41 -16.52
CA ARG A 66 -8.00 3.82 -16.64
C ARG A 66 -7.30 4.01 -15.29
N SER A 67 -7.93 4.75 -14.37
CA SER A 67 -7.37 5.03 -13.04
C SER A 67 -7.08 3.75 -12.25
N LEU A 68 -7.97 2.76 -12.30
CA LEU A 68 -7.81 1.51 -11.54
C LEU A 68 -6.69 0.63 -12.11
N ILE A 69 -6.55 0.60 -13.44
CA ILE A 69 -5.47 -0.12 -14.12
C ILE A 69 -4.11 0.49 -13.72
N ILE A 70 -4.00 1.82 -13.78
CA ILE A 70 -2.75 2.51 -13.42
C ILE A 70 -2.45 2.33 -11.93
N LEU A 71 -3.42 2.52 -11.03
CA LEU A 71 -3.22 2.34 -9.58
C LEU A 71 -2.85 0.90 -9.22
N GLY A 72 -3.48 -0.10 -9.85
CA GLY A 72 -3.17 -1.51 -9.65
C GLY A 72 -1.75 -1.90 -10.10
N ALA A 73 -1.26 -1.27 -11.17
CA ALA A 73 0.11 -1.45 -11.65
C ALA A 73 1.14 -0.68 -10.79
N LEU A 74 0.80 0.53 -10.33
CA LEU A 74 1.66 1.36 -9.49
C LEU A 74 1.88 0.79 -8.09
N MET A 75 1.00 -0.07 -7.58
CA MET A 75 1.14 -0.65 -6.24
C MET A 75 2.50 -1.31 -5.97
N VAL A 76 3.23 -1.75 -7.00
CA VAL A 76 4.60 -2.28 -6.84
C VAL A 76 5.64 -1.18 -6.62
N LEU A 77 5.40 0.02 -7.14
CA LEU A 77 6.27 1.19 -6.99
C LEU A 77 5.92 2.03 -5.76
N VAL A 78 4.67 1.94 -5.29
CA VAL A 78 4.20 2.73 -4.15
C VAL A 78 5.03 2.41 -2.91
N PRO A 79 5.62 3.41 -2.24
CA PRO A 79 6.57 3.23 -1.16
C PRO A 79 5.91 2.85 0.19
N GLY A 80 4.93 1.94 0.19
CA GLY A 80 4.26 1.50 1.41
C GLY A 80 5.25 0.91 2.43
N ALA A 81 6.23 0.16 1.96
CA ALA A 81 7.35 -0.38 2.74
C ALA A 81 8.05 0.68 3.60
N PHE A 82 8.44 1.78 2.94
CA PHE A 82 9.18 2.86 3.57
C PHE A 82 8.33 3.56 4.62
N PHE A 83 7.02 3.72 4.37
CA PHE A 83 6.09 4.28 5.35
C PHE A 83 5.92 3.41 6.59
N VAL A 84 5.77 2.08 6.47
CA VAL A 84 5.69 1.25 7.69
C VAL A 84 6.98 1.34 8.47
N ASN A 85 8.10 1.19 7.78
CA ASN A 85 9.39 1.14 8.42
C ASN A 85 9.69 2.49 9.08
N SER A 86 9.37 3.63 8.44
CA SER A 86 9.53 4.95 9.07
C SER A 86 8.67 5.10 10.32
N VAL A 87 7.40 4.71 10.26
CA VAL A 87 6.47 4.78 11.42
C VAL A 87 6.95 3.89 12.56
N ARG A 88 7.44 2.69 12.24
CA ARG A 88 8.05 1.79 13.22
C ARG A 88 9.29 2.40 13.85
N GLU A 89 10.21 2.94 13.06
CA GLU A 89 11.44 3.56 13.58
C GLU A 89 11.11 4.77 14.49
N PHE A 90 10.11 5.58 14.14
CA PHE A 90 9.61 6.65 15.01
C PHE A 90 9.05 6.15 16.33
N SER A 91 8.28 5.05 16.30
CA SER A 91 7.76 4.40 17.51
C SER A 91 8.88 3.88 18.43
N GLN A 92 10.04 3.53 17.86
CA GLN A 92 11.22 3.04 18.59
C GLN A 92 12.19 4.16 18.99
N ASN A 93 11.81 5.44 18.85
CA ASN A 93 12.66 6.61 19.06
C ASN A 93 13.89 6.70 18.12
N ASN A 94 13.90 5.95 17.03
CA ASN A 94 14.94 6.00 16.00
C ASN A 94 14.60 7.04 14.92
N PHE A 95 14.59 8.32 15.30
CA PHE A 95 14.13 9.40 14.41
C PHE A 95 15.00 9.60 13.18
N SER A 96 16.31 9.39 13.26
CA SER A 96 17.23 9.59 12.12
C SER A 96 16.96 8.59 10.98
N THR A 97 16.84 7.30 11.32
CA THR A 97 16.48 6.25 10.36
C THR A 97 15.05 6.44 9.85
N GLY A 98 14.11 6.75 10.76
CA GLY A 98 12.72 7.00 10.38
C GLY A 98 12.56 8.16 9.39
N LEU A 99 13.29 9.26 9.60
CA LEU A 99 13.27 10.40 8.69
C LEU A 99 13.90 10.08 7.33
N SER A 100 15.00 9.31 7.32
CA SER A 100 15.67 8.90 6.07
C SER A 100 14.76 8.01 5.20
N LEU A 101 14.04 7.08 5.84
CA LEU A 101 13.04 6.23 5.18
C LEU A 101 11.85 7.06 4.67
N LEU A 102 11.37 8.02 5.47
CA LEU A 102 10.32 8.92 5.07
C LEU A 102 10.73 9.75 3.85
N MET A 103 11.94 10.31 3.83
CA MET A 103 12.47 11.06 2.68
C MET A 103 12.54 10.20 1.43
N SER A 104 12.92 8.93 1.57
CA SER A 104 12.90 7.96 0.46
C SER A 104 11.48 7.72 -0.06
N ALA A 105 10.48 7.62 0.84
CA ALA A 105 9.07 7.49 0.48
C ALA A 105 8.52 8.76 -0.21
N LEU A 106 8.90 9.94 0.27
CA LEU A 106 8.50 11.22 -0.33
C LEU A 106 9.06 11.36 -1.74
N LEU A 107 10.36 11.12 -1.90
CA LEU A 107 11.06 11.27 -3.17
C LEU A 107 10.55 10.27 -4.22
N THR A 108 10.23 9.04 -3.80
CA THR A 108 9.60 8.04 -4.69
C THR A 108 8.17 8.43 -5.07
N CYS A 109 7.33 8.91 -4.14
CA CYS A 109 5.99 9.39 -4.48
C CYS A 109 6.03 10.58 -5.45
N PHE A 110 6.93 11.55 -5.22
CA PHE A 110 7.12 12.68 -6.12
C PHE A 110 7.56 12.24 -7.51
N SER A 111 8.51 11.30 -7.56
CA SER A 111 8.98 10.70 -8.82
C SER A 111 7.85 10.01 -9.60
N ILE A 112 7.00 9.24 -8.91
CA ILE A 112 5.84 8.58 -9.53
C ILE A 112 4.84 9.61 -10.07
N SER A 113 4.54 10.65 -9.29
CA SER A 113 3.61 11.72 -9.71
C SER A 113 4.12 12.49 -10.93
N VAL A 114 5.42 12.82 -10.97
CA VAL A 114 6.05 13.48 -12.13
C VAL A 114 6.00 12.59 -13.36
N GLY A 115 6.34 11.29 -13.26
CA GLY A 115 6.33 10.39 -14.42
C GLY A 115 4.93 10.22 -15.04
N ILE A 116 3.91 10.16 -14.20
CA ILE A 116 2.51 10.05 -14.65
C ILE A 116 2.02 11.38 -15.23
N ALA A 117 2.28 12.51 -14.55
CA ALA A 117 1.91 13.83 -15.04
C ALA A 117 2.57 14.12 -16.40
N ALA A 118 3.85 13.75 -16.57
CA ALA A 118 4.55 13.87 -17.85
C ALA A 118 3.89 13.04 -18.96
N THR A 119 3.46 11.81 -18.65
CA THR A 119 2.79 10.93 -19.61
C THR A 119 1.43 11.48 -20.04
N ILE A 120 0.67 12.04 -19.08
CA ILE A 120 -0.61 12.69 -19.36
C ILE A 120 -0.41 13.94 -20.21
N ALA A 121 0.60 14.77 -19.92
CA ALA A 121 0.93 15.94 -20.72
C ALA A 121 1.31 15.57 -22.17
N LEU A 122 1.89 14.38 -22.37
CA LEU A 122 2.31 13.88 -23.70
C LEU A 122 1.15 13.25 -24.49
N LEU A 123 0.10 12.78 -23.81
CA LEU A 123 -1.05 12.11 -24.41
C LEU A 123 -2.32 12.98 -24.24
N PRO A 124 -2.77 13.72 -25.26
CA PRO A 124 -3.92 14.62 -25.15
C PRO A 124 -5.27 13.91 -24.90
N PHE A 125 -5.32 12.58 -25.03
CA PHE A 125 -6.48 11.74 -24.71
C PHE A 125 -6.44 11.16 -23.28
N ALA A 126 -5.38 11.41 -22.51
CA ALA A 126 -5.24 10.91 -21.15
C ALA A 126 -6.00 11.82 -20.17
N GLU A 127 -7.10 11.33 -19.61
CA GLU A 127 -7.82 12.04 -18.56
C GLU A 127 -7.13 11.89 -17.20
N GLN A 128 -7.34 12.89 -16.34
CA GLN A 128 -6.85 12.92 -14.97
C GLN A 128 -7.49 11.81 -14.13
N MET A 129 -6.71 11.24 -13.19
CA MET A 129 -7.18 10.23 -12.23
C MET A 129 -8.12 10.83 -11.16
N THR A 130 -9.30 11.28 -11.54
CA THR A 130 -10.24 11.97 -10.64
C THR A 130 -11.10 11.02 -9.81
N THR A 131 -11.20 9.74 -10.19
CA THR A 131 -12.07 8.77 -9.52
C THR A 131 -11.66 8.53 -8.06
N PRO A 132 -12.50 8.84 -7.06
CA PRO A 132 -12.23 8.55 -5.65
C PRO A 132 -12.11 7.05 -5.37
N PHE A 133 -11.41 6.67 -4.30
CA PHE A 133 -11.54 5.31 -3.75
C PHE A 133 -12.93 5.16 -3.13
N SER A 134 -13.84 4.44 -3.78
CA SER A 134 -15.09 4.05 -3.13
C SER A 134 -14.82 2.85 -2.22
N ASN A 135 -14.52 3.13 -0.96
CA ASN A 135 -14.52 2.11 0.10
C ASN A 135 -15.95 1.69 0.48
N VAL A 136 -16.97 2.35 -0.06
CA VAL A 136 -18.39 2.00 0.11
C VAL A 136 -18.62 0.61 -0.49
N THR A 137 -18.87 -0.36 0.36
CA THR A 137 -19.36 -1.68 -0.04
C THR A 137 -20.88 -1.60 -0.14
N HIS A 138 -21.43 -1.70 -1.34
CA HIS A 138 -22.88 -1.71 -1.53
C HIS A 138 -23.47 -3.09 -1.20
N THR A 139 -22.64 -4.14 -1.32
CA THR A 139 -23.04 -5.52 -1.06
C THR A 139 -22.07 -6.23 -0.13
N TRP A 140 -22.59 -7.18 0.67
CA TRP A 140 -21.79 -8.05 1.54
C TRP A 140 -20.75 -8.87 0.76
N TRP A 141 -21.06 -9.20 -0.50
CA TRP A 141 -20.16 -9.93 -1.39
C TRP A 141 -18.91 -9.12 -1.74
N GLU A 142 -19.05 -7.84 -2.08
CA GLU A 142 -17.90 -6.95 -2.33
C GLU A 142 -16.99 -6.84 -1.11
N GLY A 143 -17.57 -6.77 0.10
CA GLY A 143 -16.81 -6.77 1.35
C GLY A 143 -15.94 -8.01 1.51
N LEU A 144 -16.51 -9.21 1.27
CA LEU A 144 -15.78 -10.46 1.35
C LEU A 144 -14.65 -10.55 0.31
N VAL A 145 -14.91 -10.13 -0.93
CA VAL A 145 -13.88 -10.10 -1.98
C VAL A 145 -12.73 -9.18 -1.58
N LYS A 146 -13.02 -7.96 -1.09
CA LYS A 146 -11.99 -7.02 -0.64
C LYS A 146 -11.13 -7.60 0.50
N VAL A 147 -11.73 -8.31 1.46
CA VAL A 147 -11.03 -8.95 2.58
C VAL A 147 -10.09 -10.08 2.10
N ILE A 148 -10.58 -10.97 1.25
CA ILE A 148 -9.77 -12.07 0.72
C ILE A 148 -8.63 -11.52 -0.14
N MET A 149 -8.92 -10.52 -0.97
CA MET A 149 -7.91 -9.89 -1.83
C MET A 149 -6.86 -9.11 -1.01
N ALA A 150 -7.25 -8.48 0.10
CA ALA A 150 -6.30 -7.88 1.03
C ALA A 150 -5.33 -8.93 1.60
N GLY A 151 -5.85 -10.09 2.04
CA GLY A 151 -5.02 -11.21 2.49
C GLY A 151 -4.08 -11.76 1.41
N VAL A 152 -4.59 -11.96 0.18
CA VAL A 152 -3.76 -12.36 -0.98
C VAL A 152 -2.69 -11.31 -1.28
N GLY A 153 -3.05 -10.02 -1.19
CA GLY A 153 -2.12 -8.91 -1.32
C GLY A 153 -1.01 -8.95 -0.28
N THR A 154 -1.35 -9.19 0.99
CA THR A 154 -0.36 -9.34 2.06
C THR A 154 0.58 -10.51 1.81
N ILE A 155 0.08 -11.65 1.29
CA ILE A 155 0.93 -12.78 0.88
C ILE A 155 1.86 -12.37 -0.27
N ALA A 156 1.36 -11.65 -1.27
CA ALA A 156 2.18 -11.16 -2.38
C ALA A 156 3.29 -10.21 -1.90
N PHE A 157 3.02 -9.34 -0.93
CA PHE A 157 4.07 -8.52 -0.31
C PHE A 157 5.05 -9.34 0.51
N SER A 158 4.59 -10.37 1.22
CA SER A 158 5.51 -11.24 1.96
C SER A 158 6.52 -11.95 1.05
N LEU A 159 6.12 -12.26 -0.19
CA LEU A 159 7.04 -12.74 -1.22
C LEU A 159 8.07 -11.68 -1.63
N LEU A 160 7.65 -10.41 -1.79
CA LEU A 160 8.52 -9.28 -2.11
C LEU A 160 9.60 -9.06 -1.04
N TYR A 161 9.25 -9.22 0.24
CA TYR A 161 10.20 -9.12 1.36
C TYR A 161 10.99 -10.41 1.64
N HIS A 162 10.94 -11.39 0.74
CA HIS A 162 11.68 -12.66 0.86
C HIS A 162 11.37 -13.40 2.18
N VAL A 163 10.13 -13.31 2.68
CA VAL A 163 9.70 -14.01 3.89
C VAL A 163 9.63 -15.52 3.59
N PRO A 164 10.08 -16.41 4.50
CA PRO A 164 10.01 -17.84 4.26
C PRO A 164 8.56 -18.32 4.18
N LYS A 165 8.27 -19.20 3.19
CA LYS A 165 6.93 -19.68 2.81
C LYS A 165 6.08 -20.20 3.99
N ARG A 166 6.73 -20.70 5.06
CA ARG A 166 6.07 -21.18 6.28
C ARG A 166 5.19 -20.14 7.00
N TYR A 167 5.41 -18.85 6.75
CA TYR A 167 4.67 -17.76 7.40
C TYR A 167 3.53 -17.20 6.55
N PHE A 168 3.41 -17.59 5.27
CA PHE A 168 2.45 -16.96 4.36
C PHE A 168 1.00 -17.09 4.82
N GLY A 169 0.62 -18.24 5.41
CA GLY A 169 -0.72 -18.43 5.98
C GLY A 169 -1.02 -17.46 7.12
N ASP A 170 -0.09 -17.34 8.07
CA ASP A 170 -0.24 -16.44 9.23
C ASP A 170 -0.37 -14.97 8.77
N LEU A 171 0.42 -14.57 7.76
CA LEU A 171 0.42 -13.22 7.20
C LEU A 171 -0.85 -12.89 6.42
N GLY A 172 -1.31 -13.80 5.56
CA GLY A 172 -2.52 -13.61 4.78
C GLY A 172 -3.76 -13.49 5.66
N ILE A 173 -3.87 -14.32 6.70
CA ILE A 173 -4.97 -14.24 7.67
C ILE A 173 -4.93 -12.92 8.44
N LEU A 174 -3.76 -12.49 8.92
CA LEU A 174 -3.63 -11.20 9.60
C LEU A 174 -4.00 -10.03 8.71
N GLY A 175 -3.56 -10.02 7.45
CA GLY A 175 -3.90 -8.96 6.48
C GLY A 175 -5.38 -8.94 6.11
N ALA A 176 -6.02 -10.11 5.96
CA ALA A 176 -7.45 -10.20 5.73
C ALA A 176 -8.25 -9.70 6.93
N LEU A 177 -7.91 -10.14 8.15
CA LEU A 177 -8.60 -9.73 9.37
C LEU A 177 -8.43 -8.24 9.66
N SER A 178 -7.24 -7.67 9.40
CA SER A 178 -7.01 -6.23 9.58
C SER A 178 -7.88 -5.39 8.64
N TRP A 179 -7.97 -5.79 7.36
CA TRP A 179 -8.84 -5.12 6.39
C TRP A 179 -10.32 -5.30 6.71
N PHE A 180 -10.73 -6.49 7.18
CA PHE A 180 -12.09 -6.73 7.65
C PHE A 180 -12.46 -5.80 8.81
N LEU A 181 -11.60 -5.71 9.83
CA LEU A 181 -11.82 -4.82 10.97
C LEU A 181 -11.89 -3.35 10.52
N TYR A 182 -11.04 -2.94 9.58
CA TYR A 182 -11.07 -1.60 8.99
C TYR A 182 -12.43 -1.31 8.34
N LEU A 183 -12.91 -2.18 7.46
CA LEU A 183 -14.20 -1.99 6.80
C LEU A 183 -15.36 -1.94 7.80
N PHE A 184 -15.36 -2.84 8.78
CA PHE A 184 -16.40 -2.91 9.81
C PHE A 184 -16.46 -1.63 10.66
N ILE A 185 -15.31 -1.14 11.14
CA ILE A 185 -15.27 0.07 11.98
C ILE A 185 -15.54 1.33 11.17
N ASN A 186 -15.05 1.38 9.92
CA ASN A 186 -15.32 2.50 9.02
C ASN A 186 -16.82 2.66 8.75
N GLN A 187 -17.57 1.56 8.68
CA GLN A 187 -19.02 1.59 8.52
C GLN A 187 -19.77 2.09 9.78
N MET A 188 -19.19 1.91 10.97
CA MET A 188 -19.85 2.27 12.24
C MET A 188 -19.53 3.69 12.71
N THR A 189 -18.30 4.15 12.51
CA THR A 189 -17.79 5.37 13.18
C THR A 189 -17.64 6.57 12.25
N GLU A 190 -17.52 6.38 10.93
CA GLU A 190 -17.19 7.41 9.91
C GLU A 190 -15.94 8.27 10.23
N ILE A 191 -15.23 7.98 11.32
CA ILE A 191 -14.03 8.66 11.79
C ILE A 191 -12.83 7.80 11.39
N GLU A 192 -12.09 8.29 10.40
CA GLU A 192 -10.92 7.60 9.82
C GLU A 192 -9.88 7.17 10.88
N ALA A 193 -9.63 8.03 11.88
CA ALA A 193 -8.68 7.73 12.94
C ALA A 193 -9.07 6.46 13.73
N MET A 194 -10.36 6.26 14.03
CA MET A 194 -10.82 5.07 14.74
C MET A 194 -10.77 3.83 13.83
N ALA A 195 -11.15 4.00 12.56
CA ALA A 195 -11.10 2.94 11.57
C ALA A 195 -9.68 2.39 11.35
N VAL A 196 -8.64 3.19 11.56
CA VAL A 196 -7.24 2.75 11.45
C VAL A 196 -6.66 2.29 12.79
N LEU A 197 -7.03 2.93 13.90
CA LEU A 197 -6.46 2.66 15.23
C LEU A 197 -6.65 1.21 15.68
N PHE A 198 -7.88 0.71 15.66
CA PHE A 198 -8.20 -0.62 16.16
C PHE A 198 -7.61 -1.74 15.29
N PRO A 199 -7.70 -1.70 13.94
CA PRO A 199 -7.00 -2.67 13.11
C PRO A 199 -5.48 -2.63 13.29
N ALA A 200 -4.89 -1.44 13.44
CA ALA A 200 -3.45 -1.32 13.67
C ALA A 200 -3.04 -1.91 15.03
N LEU A 201 -3.81 -1.68 16.10
CA LEU A 201 -3.62 -2.30 17.41
C LEU A 201 -3.73 -3.83 17.32
N PHE A 202 -4.74 -4.33 16.60
CA PHE A 202 -4.95 -5.75 16.36
C PHE A 202 -3.73 -6.37 15.66
N VAL A 203 -3.31 -5.81 14.53
CA VAL A 203 -2.15 -6.30 13.77
C VAL A 203 -0.89 -6.26 14.62
N ALA A 204 -0.63 -5.16 15.33
CA ALA A 204 0.55 -5.03 16.17
C ALA A 204 0.56 -6.08 17.29
N PHE A 205 -0.55 -6.28 17.98
CA PHE A 205 -0.67 -7.25 19.07
C PHE A 205 -0.45 -8.69 18.58
N PHE A 206 -1.20 -9.12 17.57
CA PHE A 206 -1.08 -10.47 17.05
C PHE A 206 0.25 -10.73 16.34
N SER A 207 0.88 -9.69 15.76
CA SER A 207 2.25 -9.78 15.25
C SER A 207 3.25 -10.11 16.37
N ARG A 208 3.08 -9.58 17.60
CA ARG A 208 3.92 -10.00 18.74
C ARG A 208 3.68 -11.46 19.12
N VAL A 209 2.42 -11.87 19.21
CA VAL A 209 2.04 -13.25 19.59
C VAL A 209 2.63 -14.26 18.61
N LEU A 210 2.47 -14.01 17.31
CA LEU A 210 3.01 -14.87 16.26
C LEU A 210 4.53 -14.87 16.22
N ALA A 211 5.18 -13.71 16.43
CA ALA A 211 6.62 -13.62 16.55
C ALA A 211 7.18 -14.50 17.69
N ALA A 212 6.53 -14.47 18.86
CA ALA A 212 6.89 -15.31 19.99
C ALA A 212 6.68 -16.81 19.68
N LYS A 213 5.54 -17.18 19.10
CA LYS A 213 5.21 -18.57 18.72
C LYS A 213 6.15 -19.13 17.65
N ARG A 214 6.53 -18.30 16.67
CA ARG A 214 7.32 -18.68 15.49
C ARG A 214 8.83 -18.45 15.62
N LYS A 215 9.30 -17.92 16.76
CA LYS A 215 10.71 -17.60 17.05
C LYS A 215 11.34 -16.73 15.95
N SER A 216 10.66 -15.67 15.58
CA SER A 216 11.09 -14.77 14.51
C SER A 216 10.79 -13.32 14.87
N PRO A 217 11.52 -12.34 14.30
CA PRO A 217 11.29 -10.93 14.59
C PRO A 217 9.83 -10.51 14.31
N MET A 218 9.24 -9.73 15.21
CA MET A 218 7.91 -9.13 15.04
C MET A 218 7.81 -8.29 13.77
N THR A 219 8.92 -7.69 13.34
CA THR A 219 9.01 -6.84 12.17
C THR A 219 8.52 -7.53 10.90
N ILE A 220 8.75 -8.83 10.77
CA ILE A 220 8.30 -9.62 9.62
C ILE A 220 6.77 -9.63 9.55
N PHE A 221 6.09 -9.89 10.67
CA PHE A 221 4.62 -9.97 10.70
C PHE A 221 3.95 -8.61 10.63
N LEU A 222 4.53 -7.62 11.33
CA LEU A 222 4.01 -6.28 11.38
C LEU A 222 4.13 -5.57 10.02
N SER A 223 5.31 -5.59 9.41
CA SER A 223 5.61 -4.83 8.18
C SER A 223 4.74 -5.28 7.01
N THR A 224 4.48 -6.58 6.87
CA THR A 224 3.65 -7.11 5.79
C THR A 224 2.16 -6.98 6.05
N SER A 225 1.70 -7.27 7.28
CA SER A 225 0.25 -7.39 7.57
C SER A 225 -0.44 -6.05 7.78
N ILE A 226 0.33 -5.01 8.10
CA ILE A 226 -0.20 -3.64 8.21
C ILE A 226 -0.33 -2.98 6.84
N PHE A 227 0.21 -3.59 5.78
CA PHE A 227 0.26 -3.01 4.44
C PHE A 227 -1.07 -2.48 3.90
N PRO A 228 -2.20 -3.20 4.04
CA PRO A 228 -3.50 -2.70 3.58
C PRO A 228 -3.90 -1.35 4.20
N LEU A 229 -3.46 -1.06 5.43
CA LEU A 229 -3.82 0.15 6.18
C LEU A 229 -2.93 1.35 5.85
N ILE A 230 -1.81 1.15 5.16
CA ILE A 230 -0.84 2.21 4.94
C ILE A 230 -1.36 3.17 3.87
N PRO A 231 -1.25 4.50 4.10
CA PRO A 231 -1.67 5.50 3.14
C PRO A 231 -0.72 5.67 1.93
N GLY A 232 -0.09 4.62 1.40
CA GLY A 232 0.88 4.75 0.30
C GLY A 232 0.26 5.31 -0.98
N LEU A 233 -0.88 4.75 -1.41
CA LEU A 233 -1.62 5.24 -2.58
C LEU A 233 -2.27 6.60 -2.33
N GLY A 234 -2.78 6.84 -1.13
CA GLY A 234 -3.35 8.13 -0.74
C GLY A 234 -2.31 9.24 -0.82
N PHE A 235 -1.08 8.96 -0.36
CA PHE A 235 -0.01 9.94 -0.34
C PHE A 235 0.47 10.27 -1.75
N TYR A 236 0.64 9.25 -2.60
CA TYR A 236 0.88 9.45 -4.03
C TYR A 236 -0.19 10.34 -4.67
N ARG A 237 -1.49 10.06 -4.44
CA ARG A 237 -2.60 10.86 -4.98
C ARG A 237 -2.58 12.29 -4.46
N ALA A 238 -2.23 12.52 -3.20
CA ALA A 238 -2.10 13.85 -2.64
C ALA A 238 -1.07 14.68 -3.43
N ILE A 239 0.10 14.11 -3.72
CA ILE A 239 1.13 14.78 -4.53
C ILE A 239 0.69 14.95 -5.98
N TYR A 240 0.06 13.92 -6.57
CA TYR A 240 -0.46 14.02 -7.93
C TYR A 240 -1.45 15.18 -8.07
N PHE A 241 -2.45 15.27 -7.19
CA PHE A 241 -3.45 16.33 -7.22
C PHE A 241 -2.87 17.71 -6.93
N LEU A 242 -1.84 17.79 -6.08
CA LEU A 242 -1.10 19.01 -5.83
C LEU A 242 -0.42 19.52 -7.11
N ILE A 243 0.18 18.63 -7.90
CA ILE A 243 0.84 18.98 -9.17
C ILE A 243 -0.19 19.34 -10.26
N THR A 244 -1.35 18.68 -10.28
CA THR A 244 -2.40 18.95 -11.28
C THR A 244 -3.30 20.14 -10.93
N GLY A 245 -3.05 20.85 -9.82
CA GLY A 245 -3.82 22.02 -9.41
C GLY A 245 -5.20 21.74 -8.78
N MET A 246 -5.43 20.53 -8.28
CA MET A 246 -6.67 20.13 -7.60
C MET A 246 -6.52 20.19 -6.07
N ASP A 247 -6.35 21.41 -5.54
CA ASP A 247 -5.96 21.65 -4.14
C ASP A 247 -6.90 21.01 -3.12
N ASN A 248 -8.22 21.03 -3.37
CA ASN A 248 -9.21 20.47 -2.44
C ASN A 248 -9.03 18.94 -2.24
N LEU A 249 -8.79 18.20 -3.34
CA LEU A 249 -8.51 16.77 -3.26
C LEU A 249 -7.13 16.52 -2.65
N ALA A 250 -6.12 17.31 -3.04
CA ALA A 250 -4.77 17.20 -2.52
C ALA A 250 -4.74 17.33 -0.98
N LEU A 251 -5.37 18.37 -0.44
CA LEU A 251 -5.48 18.60 1.00
C LEU A 251 -6.26 17.50 1.72
N THR A 252 -7.34 16.99 1.12
CA THR A 252 -8.14 15.91 1.69
C THR A 252 -7.32 14.63 1.84
N TYR A 253 -6.64 14.19 0.77
CA TYR A 253 -5.77 13.01 0.82
C TYR A 253 -4.57 13.22 1.73
N MET A 254 -3.94 14.40 1.69
CA MET A 254 -2.82 14.72 2.56
C MET A 254 -3.22 14.62 4.05
N ARG A 255 -4.36 15.21 4.43
CA ARG A 255 -4.90 15.13 5.80
C ARG A 255 -5.14 13.68 6.23
N SER A 256 -5.81 12.89 5.39
CA SER A 256 -6.06 11.46 5.64
C SER A 256 -4.75 10.68 5.83
N CYS A 257 -3.74 10.92 4.99
CA CYS A 257 -2.44 10.27 5.10
C CYS A 257 -1.71 10.62 6.40
N PHE A 258 -1.78 11.88 6.84
CA PHE A 258 -1.19 12.29 8.11
C PHE A 258 -1.89 11.61 9.29
N ILE A 259 -3.22 11.64 9.33
CA ILE A 259 -4.01 11.03 10.41
C ILE A 259 -3.69 9.53 10.49
N THR A 260 -3.80 8.80 9.38
CA THR A 260 -3.51 7.37 9.32
C THR A 260 -2.07 7.04 9.77
N ALA A 261 -1.06 7.78 9.34
CA ALA A 261 0.33 7.56 9.73
C ALA A 261 0.56 7.74 11.25
N PHE A 262 0.06 8.83 11.82
CA PHE A 262 0.17 9.09 13.27
C PHE A 262 -0.62 8.06 14.08
N THR A 263 -1.81 7.70 13.63
CA THR A 263 -2.63 6.67 14.28
C THR A 263 -1.92 5.31 14.30
N ILE A 264 -1.30 4.89 13.19
CA ILE A 264 -0.51 3.66 13.13
C ILE A 264 0.69 3.74 14.09
N ALA A 265 1.38 4.87 14.14
CA ALA A 265 2.51 5.08 15.05
C ALA A 265 2.08 4.90 16.52
N ILE A 266 0.98 5.52 16.91
CA ILE A 266 0.41 5.42 18.26
C ILE A 266 0.02 3.98 18.58
N ALA A 267 -0.68 3.29 17.67
CA ALA A 267 -1.08 1.90 17.85
C ALA A 267 0.11 0.97 18.09
N ILE A 268 1.17 1.11 17.28
CA ILE A 268 2.40 0.32 17.43
C ILE A 268 3.06 0.63 18.77
N SER A 269 3.19 1.92 19.15
CA SER A 269 3.81 2.33 20.41
C SER A 269 3.07 1.80 21.64
N ILE A 270 1.73 1.81 21.64
CA ILE A 270 0.92 1.24 22.74
C ILE A 270 1.22 -0.24 22.90
N VAL A 271 1.20 -0.98 21.79
CA VAL A 271 1.45 -2.42 21.84
C VAL A 271 2.87 -2.74 22.27
N GLN A 272 3.85 -1.90 21.91
CA GLN A 272 5.26 -2.08 22.30
C GLN A 272 5.47 -2.02 23.82
N GLN A 273 4.65 -1.26 24.57
CA GLN A 273 4.73 -1.17 26.04
C GLN A 273 4.35 -2.47 26.76
N ILE A 274 3.66 -3.40 26.09
CA ILE A 274 3.31 -4.70 26.69
C ILE A 274 4.59 -5.54 26.86
N PRO A 275 4.93 -6.03 28.07
CA PRO A 275 6.15 -6.80 28.29
C PRO A 275 6.14 -8.10 27.49
N LEU A 276 7.30 -8.45 26.91
CA LEU A 276 7.49 -9.71 26.17
C LEU A 276 7.25 -10.96 27.03
N ASP A 277 7.48 -10.86 28.35
CA ASP A 277 7.34 -11.96 29.31
C ASP A 277 5.93 -12.54 29.38
N TYR A 278 4.89 -11.74 29.09
CA TYR A 278 3.52 -12.22 29.02
C TYR A 278 3.31 -13.25 27.89
N PHE A 279 4.12 -13.19 26.83
CA PHE A 279 3.99 -14.06 25.67
C PHE A 279 4.92 -15.29 25.74
N THR A 280 5.99 -15.23 26.54
CA THR A 280 6.94 -16.34 26.74
C THR A 280 6.65 -17.20 27.99
N LYS A 281 5.92 -16.68 28.99
CA LYS A 281 5.66 -17.39 30.27
C LYS A 281 4.77 -18.64 30.17
N GLN A 282 4.09 -18.91 29.06
CA GLN A 282 3.33 -20.16 28.87
C GLN A 282 4.21 -21.42 28.68
N ARG A 283 5.53 -21.32 28.87
CA ARG A 283 6.48 -22.44 28.71
C ARG A 283 7.30 -22.80 29.96
N MET A 284 7.05 -22.17 31.10
CA MET A 284 7.64 -22.58 32.39
C MET A 284 6.58 -23.17 33.33
N LYS A 285 5.77 -24.08 32.81
CA LYS A 285 5.00 -25.07 33.57
C LYS A 285 4.96 -26.36 32.75
#